data_AF-A0A1A2NAE1-F1
#
_entry.id   AF-A0A1A2NAE1-F1
#
_cell.length_a   1.000
_cell.length_b   1.000
_cell.length_c   1.000
_cell.angle_alpha   90.00
_cell.angle_beta   90.00
_cell.angle_gamma   90.00
#
_symmetry.space_group_name_H-M   'P 1'
#
loop_
_entity.id
_entity.type
_entity.pdbx_description
1 polymer ?
#
loop_
_entity_poly.entity_id
_entity_poly.type
_entity_poly.pdbx_seq_one_letter_code
_entity_poly.pdbx_strand_id
1 'polypeptide(L)'
;MAPINEITNTVAVYPDATAARGALNQLNATLDQCVSLHHTGYDFVLNKPDTQTLKLSSDGWIHLYTVKSSVLVSVGVLGIEPTEQVADRVLQTVTDRIK
;
A
#
# COMPACT_ATOMS: atom_id res chain seq x y z
N MET A 1 20.04 -17.15 -0.24
CA MET A 1 18.97 -16.66 -1.13
C MET A 1 19.54 -15.49 -1.92
N ALA A 2 19.33 -15.43 -3.24
CA ALA A 2 19.58 -14.20 -3.98
C ALA A 2 18.56 -13.14 -3.51
N PRO A 3 18.93 -11.85 -3.42
CA PRO A 3 17.96 -10.82 -3.06
C PRO A 3 16.84 -10.82 -4.12
N ILE A 4 15.59 -11.04 -3.67
CA ILE A 4 14.42 -10.86 -4.52
C ILE A 4 14.20 -9.37 -4.61
N ASN A 5 14.36 -8.83 -5.82
CA ASN A 5 14.05 -7.44 -6.12
C ASN A 5 12.74 -7.42 -6.89
N GLU A 6 11.71 -6.81 -6.31
CA GLU A 6 10.37 -6.81 -6.87
C GLU A 6 9.70 -5.46 -6.72
N ILE A 7 8.95 -5.08 -7.75
CA ILE A 7 7.93 -4.04 -7.67
C ILE A 7 6.61 -4.70 -8.06
N THR A 8 5.64 -4.69 -7.15
CA THR A 8 4.26 -5.12 -7.42
C THR A 8 3.40 -3.87 -7.53
N ASN A 9 2.58 -3.76 -8.57
CA ASN A 9 1.58 -2.69 -8.66
C ASN A 9 0.21 -3.25 -9.06
N THR A 10 -0.86 -2.70 -8.50
CA THR A 10 -2.23 -3.12 -8.81
C THR A 10 -3.15 -1.91 -8.78
N VAL A 11 -4.12 -1.88 -9.69
CA VAL A 11 -5.14 -0.84 -9.80
C VAL A 11 -6.50 -1.52 -9.80
N ALA A 12 -7.35 -1.17 -8.84
CA ALA A 12 -8.71 -1.68 -8.71
C ALA A 12 -9.71 -0.53 -8.86
N VAL A 13 -10.61 -0.64 -9.84
CA VAL A 13 -11.66 0.35 -10.10
C VAL A 13 -12.94 -0.08 -9.41
N TYR A 14 -13.53 0.84 -8.64
CA TYR A 14 -14.80 0.68 -7.94
C TYR A 14 -15.89 1.51 -8.63
N PRO A 15 -17.18 1.24 -8.35
CA PRO A 15 -18.30 1.99 -8.94
C PRO A 15 -18.24 3.50 -8.67
N ASP A 16 -17.77 3.89 -7.49
CA ASP A 16 -17.63 5.30 -7.08
C ASP A 16 -16.52 5.48 -6.03
N ALA A 17 -16.27 6.75 -5.66
CA ALA A 17 -15.25 7.12 -4.68
C ALA A 17 -15.56 6.61 -3.26
N THR A 18 -16.84 6.50 -2.89
CA THR A 18 -17.26 5.99 -1.60
C THR A 18 -16.95 4.50 -1.48
N ALA A 19 -17.20 3.72 -2.54
CA ALA A 19 -16.88 2.31 -2.60
C ALA A 19 -15.36 2.06 -2.53
N ALA A 20 -14.56 2.82 -3.28
CA ALA A 20 -13.09 2.74 -3.20
C ALA A 20 -12.58 3.08 -1.79
N ARG A 21 -13.11 4.15 -1.17
CA ARG A 21 -12.79 4.52 0.21
C ARG A 21 -13.20 3.43 1.20
N GLY A 22 -14.37 2.85 1.02
CA GLY A 22 -14.88 1.75 1.84
C GLY A 22 -13.94 0.55 1.82
N ALA A 23 -13.43 0.19 0.65
CA ALA A 23 -12.45 -0.89 0.51
C ALA A 23 -11.13 -0.58 1.23
N LEU A 24 -10.61 0.64 1.11
CA LEU A 24 -9.41 1.06 1.86
C LEU A 24 -9.64 1.00 3.38
N ASN A 25 -10.80 1.47 3.85
CA ASN A 25 -11.14 1.44 5.27
C ASN A 25 -11.27 0.00 5.80
N GLN A 26 -11.85 -0.91 5.01
CA GLN A 26 -11.93 -2.33 5.35
C GLN A 26 -10.54 -2.97 5.40
N LEU A 27 -9.68 -2.65 4.43
CA LEU A 27 -8.29 -3.08 4.43
C LEU A 27 -7.58 -2.59 5.70
N ASN A 28 -7.72 -1.30 6.04
CA ASN A 28 -7.15 -0.75 7.26
C ASN A 28 -7.60 -1.52 8.51
N ALA A 29 -8.91 -1.76 8.67
CA ALA A 29 -9.42 -2.49 9.82
C ALA A 29 -8.85 -3.92 9.91
N THR A 30 -8.67 -4.58 8.76
CA THR A 30 -8.08 -5.93 8.69
C THR A 30 -6.60 -5.90 9.06
N LEU A 31 -5.84 -4.91 8.57
CA LEU A 31 -4.42 -4.77 8.89
C LEU A 31 -4.20 -4.38 10.36
N ASP A 32 -5.01 -3.48 10.90
CA ASP A 32 -5.01 -3.14 12.33
C ASP A 32 -5.24 -4.40 13.19
N GLN A 33 -6.14 -5.31 12.78
CA GLN A 33 -6.33 -6.61 13.43
C GLN A 33 -5.08 -7.49 13.32
N CYS A 34 -4.46 -7.59 12.14
CA CYS A 34 -3.23 -8.37 11.95
C CYS A 34 -2.09 -7.89 12.87
N VAL A 35 -1.90 -6.56 12.98
CA VAL A 35 -0.89 -5.97 13.88
C VAL A 35 -1.19 -6.34 15.33
N SER A 36 -2.46 -6.31 15.75
CA SER A 36 -2.87 -6.65 17.12
C SER A 36 -2.63 -8.10 17.52
N LEU A 37 -2.45 -9.01 16.54
CA LEU A 37 -2.13 -10.41 16.81
C LEU A 37 -0.70 -10.60 17.31
N HIS A 38 0.19 -9.62 17.10
CA HIS A 38 1.62 -9.70 17.43
C HIS A 38 2.29 -10.99 16.88
N HIS A 39 1.79 -11.52 15.77
CA HIS A 39 2.32 -12.71 15.13
C HIS A 39 3.49 -12.31 14.22
N THR A 40 4.57 -13.09 14.21
CA THR A 40 5.80 -12.76 13.45
C THR A 40 5.60 -12.64 11.94
N GLY A 41 4.58 -13.31 11.40
CA GLY A 41 4.16 -13.15 10.00
C GLY A 41 3.50 -11.79 9.66
N TYR A 42 3.21 -10.96 10.67
CA TYR A 42 2.62 -9.63 10.54
C TYR A 42 3.49 -8.55 11.22
N ASP A 43 4.80 -8.77 11.29
CA ASP A 43 5.75 -7.83 11.88
C ASP A 43 6.07 -6.66 10.93
N PHE A 44 5.03 -5.90 10.59
CA PHE A 44 5.10 -4.68 9.81
C PHE A 44 4.58 -3.51 10.64
N VAL A 45 5.12 -2.32 10.38
CA VAL A 45 4.55 -1.08 10.89
C VAL A 45 3.45 -0.62 9.95
N LEU A 46 2.24 -0.43 10.48
CA LEU A 46 1.13 0.18 9.77
C LEU A 46 1.04 1.67 10.09
N ASN A 47 1.21 2.51 9.06
CA ASN A 47 1.16 3.96 9.15
C ASN A 47 0.03 4.51 8.27
N LYS A 48 -0.50 5.68 8.67
CA LYS A 48 -1.53 6.44 7.96
C LYS A 48 -1.00 7.85 7.67
N PRO A 49 -0.22 8.05 6.59
CA PRO A 49 0.38 9.36 6.29
C PRO A 49 -0.68 10.45 6.08
N ASP A 50 -1.84 10.07 5.57
CA ASP A 50 -3.01 10.92 5.37
C ASP A 50 -4.29 10.06 5.46
N THR A 51 -5.46 10.64 5.18
CA THR A 51 -6.74 9.93 5.28
C THR A 51 -6.99 8.93 4.14
N GLN A 52 -6.30 9.07 3.02
CA GLN A 52 -6.45 8.35 1.76
C GLN A 52 -5.33 7.32 1.51
N THR A 53 -4.32 7.25 2.37
CA THR A 53 -3.14 6.42 2.16
C THR A 53 -2.85 5.55 3.38
N LEU A 54 -2.59 4.26 3.14
CA LEU A 54 -2.03 3.32 4.11
C LEU A 54 -0.61 2.95 3.68
N LYS A 55 0.30 2.88 4.64
CA LYS A 55 1.69 2.46 4.43
C LYS A 55 2.01 1.31 5.37
N LEU A 56 2.42 0.18 4.82
CA LEU A 56 3.03 -0.92 5.55
C LEU A 56 4.53 -0.87 5.29
N SER A 57 5.34 -1.07 6.32
CA SER A 57 6.80 -1.08 6.18
C SER A 57 7.45 -2.07 7.12
N SER A 58 8.49 -2.74 6.63
CA SER A 58 9.44 -3.55 7.39
C SER A 58 10.82 -3.43 6.73
N ASP A 59 11.83 -4.09 7.27
CA ASP A 59 13.20 -4.02 6.72
C ASP A 59 13.23 -4.44 5.23
N GLY A 60 13.64 -3.52 4.36
CA GLY A 60 13.76 -3.73 2.91
C GLY A 60 12.45 -3.93 2.15
N TRP A 61 11.29 -3.71 2.79
CA TRP A 61 9.97 -3.85 2.19
C TRP A 61 9.04 -2.69 2.55
N ILE A 62 8.32 -2.20 1.55
CA ILE A 62 7.25 -1.23 1.75
C ILE A 62 6.06 -1.59 0.89
N HIS A 63 4.86 -1.31 1.39
CA HIS A 63 3.63 -1.45 0.62
C HIS A 63 2.72 -0.26 0.88
N LEU A 64 2.36 0.45 -0.18
CA LEU A 64 1.47 1.59 -0.17
C LEU A 64 0.12 1.22 -0.77
N TYR A 65 -0.95 1.64 -0.11
CA TYR A 65 -2.30 1.62 -0.65
C TYR A 65 -2.82 3.05 -0.65
N THR A 66 -3.35 3.54 -1.77
CA THR A 66 -3.99 4.86 -1.81
C THR A 66 -5.25 4.83 -2.66
N VAL A 67 -6.20 5.69 -2.35
CA VAL A 67 -7.41 5.87 -3.16
C VAL A 67 -7.43 7.24 -3.80
N LYS A 68 -7.72 7.28 -5.10
CA LYS A 68 -7.95 8.50 -5.88
C LYS A 68 -9.19 8.30 -6.75
N SER A 69 -10.14 9.24 -6.68
CA SER A 69 -11.46 9.09 -7.33
C SER A 69 -12.11 7.74 -6.92
N SER A 70 -12.59 6.95 -7.87
CA SER A 70 -13.14 5.60 -7.64
C SER A 70 -12.10 4.48 -7.74
N VAL A 71 -10.81 4.77 -7.58
CA VAL A 71 -9.73 3.82 -7.83
C VAL A 71 -8.88 3.61 -6.58
N LEU A 72 -8.67 2.35 -6.21
CA LEU A 72 -7.68 1.91 -5.21
C LEU A 72 -6.42 1.46 -5.93
N VAL A 73 -5.29 2.06 -5.57
CA VAL A 73 -3.96 1.69 -6.06
C VAL A 73 -3.19 1.03 -4.94
N SER A 74 -2.44 -0.01 -5.29
CA SER A 74 -1.59 -0.79 -4.41
C SER A 74 -0.20 -0.88 -5.05
N VAL A 75 0.85 -0.54 -4.31
CA VAL A 75 2.25 -0.58 -4.76
C VAL A 75 3.11 -1.20 -3.67
N GLY A 76 3.79 -2.30 -3.96
CA GLY A 76 4.77 -2.94 -3.10
C GLY A 76 6.17 -2.85 -3.71
N VAL A 77 7.19 -2.62 -2.89
CA VAL A 77 8.60 -2.68 -3.30
C VAL A 77 9.36 -3.52 -2.28
N LEU A 78 10.17 -4.46 -2.79
CA LEU A 78 11.02 -5.36 -2.00
C LEU A 78 12.44 -5.34 -2.56
N GLY A 79 13.43 -5.15 -1.69
CA GLY A 79 14.86 -5.35 -2.00
C GLY A 79 15.51 -4.28 -2.90
N ILE A 80 14.77 -3.25 -3.32
CA ILE A 80 15.28 -2.19 -4.20
C ILE A 80 15.47 -0.91 -3.39
N GLU A 81 16.72 -0.49 -3.16
CA GLU A 81 17.01 0.75 -2.43
C GLU A 81 17.13 1.98 -3.35
N PRO A 82 16.64 3.17 -2.94
CA PRO A 82 15.91 3.47 -1.70
C PRO A 82 14.43 3.02 -1.73
N THR A 83 14.07 2.03 -0.93
CA THR A 83 12.80 1.28 -1.04
C THR A 83 11.57 2.18 -0.99
N GLU A 84 11.52 3.11 -0.02
CA GLU A 84 10.42 4.05 0.15
C GLU A 84 10.27 5.02 -1.03
N GLN A 85 11.37 5.64 -1.47
CA GLN A 85 11.31 6.61 -2.57
C GLN A 85 10.91 5.95 -3.89
N VAL A 86 11.33 4.70 -4.13
CA VAL A 86 10.91 3.93 -5.31
C VAL A 86 9.39 3.67 -5.25
N ALA A 87 8.87 3.24 -4.11
CA ALA A 87 7.44 2.99 -3.94
C ALA A 87 6.60 4.26 -4.11
N ASP A 88 7.00 5.37 -3.48
CA ASP A 88 6.33 6.66 -3.61
C ASP A 88 6.31 7.13 -5.07
N ARG A 89 7.43 6.98 -5.79
CA ARG A 89 7.51 7.40 -7.18
C ARG A 89 6.62 6.56 -8.10
N VAL A 90 6.56 5.25 -7.87
CA VAL A 90 5.67 4.35 -8.62
C VAL A 90 4.21 4.68 -8.30
N LEU A 91 3.87 4.86 -7.02
CA LEU A 91 2.53 5.24 -6.58
C LEU A 91 2.09 6.54 -7.26
N GLN A 92 2.91 7.59 -7.17
CA GLN A 92 2.65 8.88 -7.80
C GLN A 92 2.42 8.73 -9.31
N THR A 93 3.31 8.00 -10.00
CA THR A 93 3.22 7.78 -11.45
C THR A 93 1.93 7.09 -11.85
N VAL A 94 1.46 6.13 -11.05
CA VAL A 94 0.17 5.44 -11.29
C VAL A 94 -0.99 6.38 -10.99
N THR A 95 -0.98 7.08 -9.85
CA THR A 95 -2.08 7.96 -9.46
C THR A 95 -2.23 9.18 -10.36
N ASP A 96 -1.15 9.71 -10.92
CA ASP A 96 -1.19 10.84 -11.86
C ASP A 96 -1.95 10.51 -13.15
N ARG A 97 -2.10 9.22 -13.48
CA ARG A 97 -2.85 8.74 -14.66
C ARG A 97 -4.34 8.52 -14.39
N ILE A 98 -4.77 8.61 -13.12
CA ILE A 98 -6.18 8.47 -12.73
C ILE A 98 -6.89 9.82 -12.91
N LYS A 99 -8.00 9.78 -13.64
CA LYS A 99 -8.84 10.95 -13.93
C LYS A 99 -9.75 11.34 -12.76
#